data_AF-A0A6B3N3N6-F1
#
_entry.id   AF-A0A6B3N3N6-F1
#
_cell.length_a   1.000
_cell.length_b   1.000
_cell.length_c   1.000
_cell.angle_alpha   90.00
_cell.angle_beta   90.00
_cell.angle_gamma   90.00
#
_symmetry.space_group_name_H-M   'P 1'
#
loop_
_entity.id
_entity.type
_entity.pdbx_description
1 polymer ?
#
loop_
_entity_poly.entity_id
_entity_poly.type
_entity_poly.pdbx_seq_one_letter_code
_entity_poly.pdbx_strand_id
1 'polypeptide(L)'
;MQCTNRPYPSGGASYELEIYPVIEDCQGLERGIYHYCPLHHHLAPISCRDEQIDRLMRDATNANGDDVCPNVLLVITARFARVSWAYESMGYSLILKHVGVLYQTMYLVATAMNLAPCALGAGNPDHFVEATGTNYYEESSVGEFMLSSLAIV
;
A
#
# COMPACT_ATOMS: atom_id res chain seq x y z
N MET A 1 -7.63 21.80 -8.22
CA MET A 1 -6.69 20.66 -8.24
C MET A 1 -5.60 20.96 -7.21
N GLN A 2 -5.51 20.19 -6.12
CA GLN A 2 -4.40 20.33 -5.18
C GLN A 2 -3.21 19.55 -5.72
N CYS A 3 -2.23 20.27 -6.28
CA CYS A 3 -0.97 19.70 -6.70
C CYS A 3 -0.04 19.61 -5.49
N THR A 4 0.50 18.43 -5.24
CA THR A 4 1.52 18.19 -4.20
C THR A 4 2.81 17.75 -4.87
N ASN A 5 3.97 17.96 -4.25
CA ASN A 5 5.23 17.39 -4.74
C ASN A 5 5.53 16.12 -3.95
N ARG A 6 5.64 14.97 -4.62
CA ARG A 6 5.99 13.69 -3.98
C ARG A 6 7.20 13.08 -4.69
N PRO A 7 7.97 12.16 -4.05
CA PRO A 7 9.21 11.62 -4.62
C PRO A 7 9.01 10.64 -5.78
N TYR A 8 7.81 10.58 -6.37
CA TYR A 8 7.53 9.83 -7.58
C TYR A 8 6.66 10.68 -8.52
N PRO A 9 6.81 10.51 -9.85
CA PRO A 9 5.97 11.20 -10.82
C PRO A 9 4.54 10.64 -10.82
N SER A 10 3.55 11.51 -11.01
CA SER A 10 2.14 11.15 -11.17
C SER A 10 1.53 11.99 -12.29
N GLY A 11 0.74 11.37 -13.16
CA GLY A 11 0.00 12.01 -14.24
C GLY A 11 -0.88 13.14 -13.71
N GLY A 12 -0.64 14.35 -14.22
CA GLY A 12 -1.37 15.55 -13.81
C GLY A 12 -1.08 16.00 -12.37
N ALA A 13 -0.03 15.45 -11.74
CA ALA A 13 0.26 15.63 -10.31
C ALA A 13 -0.97 15.31 -9.43
N SER A 14 -1.75 14.30 -9.84
CA SER A 14 -3.03 13.95 -9.22
C SER A 14 -2.84 13.30 -7.87
N TYR A 15 -1.82 12.42 -7.74
CA TYR A 15 -1.47 11.74 -6.48
C TYR A 15 -2.68 11.10 -5.79
N GLU A 16 -3.36 10.24 -6.55
CA GLU A 16 -4.53 9.47 -6.13
C GLU A 16 -4.22 8.28 -5.22
N LEU A 17 -2.94 7.85 -5.19
CA LEU A 17 -2.52 6.73 -4.36
C LEU A 17 -2.42 7.11 -2.88
N GLU A 18 -2.98 6.26 -2.03
CA GLU A 18 -2.82 6.25 -0.58
C GLU A 18 -2.09 4.96 -0.15
N ILE A 19 -1.48 4.96 1.03
CA ILE A 19 -0.69 3.83 1.54
C ILE A 19 -1.20 3.46 2.92
N TYR A 20 -1.50 2.18 3.11
CA TYR A 20 -1.97 1.60 4.35
C TYR A 20 -0.98 0.54 4.83
N PRO A 21 -0.08 0.86 5.77
CA PRO A 21 0.76 -0.13 6.42
C PRO A 21 -0.08 -1.05 7.30
N VAL A 22 -0.03 -2.34 7.02
CA VAL A 22 -0.51 -3.43 7.87
C VAL A 22 0.73 -3.95 8.59
N ILE A 23 0.74 -3.84 9.91
CA ILE A 23 1.88 -4.13 10.78
C ILE A 23 1.65 -5.48 11.44
N GLU A 24 2.52 -6.44 11.18
CA GLU A 24 2.59 -7.70 11.93
C GLU A 24 3.62 -7.59 13.06
N ASP A 25 4.83 -7.15 12.73
CA ASP A 25 5.93 -6.97 13.69
C ASP A 25 6.80 -5.78 13.28
N CYS A 26 6.80 -4.72 14.09
CA CYS A 26 7.60 -3.52 13.85
C CYS A 26 7.98 -2.85 15.18
N GLN A 27 9.27 -2.69 15.43
CA GLN A 27 9.74 -2.05 16.67
C GLN A 27 9.21 -0.61 16.78
N GLY A 28 8.51 -0.32 17.88
CA GLY A 28 7.98 1.01 18.18
C GLY A 28 6.60 1.29 17.58
N LEU A 29 5.96 0.29 16.96
CA LEU A 29 4.60 0.40 16.44
C LEU A 29 3.80 -0.84 16.87
N GLU A 30 2.58 -0.62 17.35
CA GLU A 30 1.69 -1.73 17.70
C GLU A 30 1.20 -2.43 16.44
N ARG A 31 1.00 -3.75 16.55
CA ARG A 31 0.35 -4.56 15.51
C ARG A 31 -1.01 -3.93 15.15
N GLY A 32 -1.27 -3.72 13.87
CA GLY A 32 -2.46 -2.96 13.45
C GLY A 32 -2.42 -2.52 12.00
N ILE A 33 -3.51 -1.87 11.56
CA ILE A 33 -3.59 -1.21 10.25
C ILE A 33 -3.49 0.30 10.49
N TYR A 34 -2.72 0.97 9.65
CA TYR A 34 -2.52 2.41 9.70
C TYR A 34 -2.78 3.02 8.33
N HIS A 35 -3.17 4.30 8.29
CA HIS A 35 -3.13 5.13 7.10
C HIS A 35 -1.92 6.07 7.19
N TYR A 36 -1.11 6.13 6.14
CA TYR A 36 0.01 7.07 6.06
C TYR A 36 -0.47 8.42 5.52
N CYS A 37 -0.37 9.47 6.34
CA CYS A 37 -0.63 10.83 5.92
C CYS A 37 0.65 11.48 5.37
N PRO A 38 0.76 11.67 4.04
CA PRO A 38 2.02 12.14 3.43
C PRO A 38 2.34 13.61 3.73
N LEU A 39 1.34 14.43 4.06
CA LEU A 39 1.55 15.87 4.33
C LEU A 39 2.25 16.11 5.66
N HIS A 40 1.84 15.37 6.69
CA HIS A 40 2.32 15.53 8.05
C HIS A 40 3.32 14.46 8.46
N HIS A 41 3.62 13.51 7.57
CA HIS A 41 4.48 12.36 7.82
C HIS A 41 4.09 11.60 9.10
N HIS A 42 2.81 11.22 9.20
CA HIS A 42 2.28 10.49 10.36
C HIS A 42 1.52 9.23 9.94
N LEU A 43 1.44 8.28 10.87
CA LEU A 43 0.59 7.09 10.77
C LEU A 43 -0.64 7.28 11.65
N ALA A 44 -1.82 7.21 11.04
CA ALA A 44 -3.10 7.26 11.74
C ALA A 44 -3.61 5.82 11.93
N PRO A 45 -3.83 5.34 13.17
CA PRO A 45 -4.33 3.99 13.40
C PRO A 45 -5.77 3.84 12.88
N ILE A 46 -6.07 2.67 12.34
CA ILE A 46 -7.40 2.27 11.91
C ILE A 46 -7.90 1.18 12.84
N SER A 47 -9.13 1.35 13.32
CA SER A 47 -9.77 0.36 14.19
C SER A 47 -10.08 -0.91 13.39
N CYS A 48 -9.34 -1.98 13.65
CA CYS A 48 -9.54 -3.29 13.06
C CYS A 48 -9.43 -4.41 14.12
N ARG A 49 -9.88 -5.61 13.78
CA ARG A 49 -9.72 -6.83 14.57
C ARG A 49 -8.47 -7.58 14.12
N ASP A 50 -7.84 -8.31 15.03
CA ASP A 50 -6.66 -9.13 14.72
C ASP A 50 -6.90 -10.11 13.56
N GLU A 51 -8.09 -10.72 13.50
CA GLU A 51 -8.49 -11.64 12.42
C GLU A 51 -8.50 -10.98 11.02
N GLN A 52 -8.68 -9.67 10.95
CA GLN A 52 -8.64 -8.91 9.69
C GLN A 52 -7.20 -8.68 9.25
N ILE A 53 -6.30 -8.40 10.20
CA ILE A 53 -4.85 -8.31 9.97
C ILE A 53 -4.32 -9.66 9.49
N ASP A 54 -4.71 -10.75 10.17
CA ASP A 54 -4.31 -12.11 9.83
C ASP A 54 -4.69 -12.49 8.40
N ARG A 55 -5.86 -12.05 7.93
CA ARG A 55 -6.33 -12.33 6.56
C ARG A 55 -5.47 -11.63 5.52
N LEU A 56 -5.19 -10.34 5.71
CA LEU A 56 -4.35 -9.56 4.80
C LEU A 56 -2.92 -10.12 4.75
N MET A 57 -2.35 -10.49 5.90
CA MET A 57 -1.02 -11.10 5.98
C MET A 57 -0.97 -12.48 5.31
N ARG A 58 -2.01 -13.30 5.49
CA ARG A 58 -2.14 -14.59 4.80
C ARG A 58 -2.27 -14.44 3.30
N ASP A 59 -3.07 -13.49 2.82
CA ASP A 59 -3.19 -13.21 1.38
C ASP A 59 -1.84 -12.80 0.78
N ALA A 60 -1.09 -11.93 1.47
CA ALA A 60 0.24 -11.51 1.04
C ALA A 60 1.25 -12.67 1.01
N THR A 61 1.25 -13.51 2.04
CA THR A 61 2.11 -14.71 2.13
C THR A 61 1.80 -15.66 0.96
N ASN A 62 0.53 -15.95 0.72
CA ASN A 62 0.09 -16.81 -0.38
C ASN A 62 0.46 -16.23 -1.76
N ALA A 63 0.38 -14.91 -1.93
CA ALA A 63 0.73 -14.24 -3.18
C ALA A 63 2.25 -14.24 -3.46
N ASN A 64 3.08 -14.24 -2.42
CA ASN A 64 4.53 -14.35 -2.56
C ASN A 64 4.97 -15.77 -2.94
N GLY A 65 4.20 -16.80 -2.55
CA GLY A 65 4.51 -18.21 -2.84
C GLY A 65 5.52 -18.87 -1.91
N ASP A 66 6.06 -18.11 -0.94
CA ASP A 66 6.86 -18.61 0.17
C ASP A 66 6.01 -18.56 1.46
N ASP A 67 6.17 -19.54 2.35
CA ASP A 67 5.50 -19.59 3.67
C ASP A 67 6.05 -18.56 4.68
N VAL A 68 6.56 -17.42 4.20
CA VAL A 68 7.16 -16.36 5.02
C VAL A 68 6.21 -15.18 5.13
N CYS A 69 5.66 -14.98 6.34
CA CYS A 69 4.85 -13.82 6.68
C CYS A 69 5.74 -12.55 6.70
N PRO A 70 5.33 -11.43 6.06
CA PRO A 70 6.10 -10.19 6.11
C PRO A 70 6.00 -9.50 7.48
N ASN A 71 7.01 -8.72 7.85
CA ASN A 71 6.92 -7.85 9.02
C ASN A 71 5.88 -6.73 8.81
N VAL A 72 5.88 -6.15 7.60
CA VAL A 72 4.97 -5.09 7.18
C VAL A 72 4.46 -5.38 5.77
N LEU A 73 3.15 -5.26 5.58
CA LEU A 73 2.52 -5.22 4.27
C LEU A 73 2.07 -3.79 4.00
N LEU A 74 2.54 -3.19 2.91
CA LEU A 74 2.06 -1.90 2.42
C LEU A 74 0.96 -2.16 1.40
N VAL A 75 -0.29 -1.90 1.78
CA VAL A 75 -1.42 -1.92 0.84
C VAL A 75 -1.54 -0.54 0.19
N ILE A 76 -1.50 -0.51 -1.14
CA ILE A 76 -1.62 0.70 -1.94
C ILE A 76 -3.04 0.76 -2.48
N THR A 77 -3.75 1.84 -2.17
CA THR A 77 -5.11 2.08 -2.66
C THR A 77 -5.10 3.25 -3.64
N ALA A 78 -6.19 3.37 -4.40
CA ALA A 78 -6.41 4.53 -5.26
C ALA A 78 -7.75 5.18 -4.97
N ARG A 79 -7.75 6.49 -4.74
CA ARG A 79 -8.97 7.32 -4.75
C ARG A 79 -9.40 7.60 -6.18
N PHE A 80 -10.20 6.69 -6.75
CA PHE A 80 -10.47 6.64 -8.19
C PHE A 80 -10.96 7.96 -8.77
N ALA A 81 -11.87 8.64 -8.08
CA ALA A 81 -12.43 9.91 -8.52
C ALA A 81 -11.38 11.02 -8.70
N ARG A 82 -10.24 10.94 -8.00
CA ARG A 82 -9.19 11.98 -8.02
C ARG A 82 -8.42 12.04 -9.35
N VAL A 83 -8.35 10.93 -10.08
CA VAL A 83 -7.68 10.86 -11.39
C VAL A 83 -8.68 10.75 -12.54
N SER A 84 -9.80 10.03 -12.35
CA SER A 84 -10.73 9.70 -13.44
C SER A 84 -11.47 10.92 -13.99
N TRP A 85 -11.65 11.98 -13.22
CA TRP A 85 -12.31 13.21 -13.72
C TRP A 85 -11.52 13.91 -14.83
N ALA A 86 -10.19 13.78 -14.84
CA ALA A 86 -9.30 14.45 -15.80
C ALA A 86 -8.86 13.52 -16.94
N TYR A 87 -8.81 12.21 -16.68
CA TYR A 87 -8.27 11.22 -17.61
C TYR A 87 -9.31 10.25 -18.17
N GLU A 88 -10.57 10.35 -17.74
CA GLU A 88 -11.71 9.58 -18.23
C GLU A 88 -11.36 8.09 -18.46
N SER A 89 -11.34 7.65 -19.73
CA SER A 89 -11.08 6.27 -20.14
C SER A 89 -9.68 5.75 -19.80
N MET A 90 -8.72 6.63 -19.52
CA MET A 90 -7.35 6.27 -19.17
C MET A 90 -7.09 6.17 -17.66
N GLY A 91 -8.05 6.60 -16.81
CA GLY A 91 -7.84 6.75 -15.36
C GLY A 91 -7.30 5.48 -14.69
N TYR A 92 -7.91 4.33 -14.94
CA TYR A 92 -7.47 3.06 -14.35
C TYR A 92 -6.10 2.61 -14.86
N SER A 93 -5.85 2.69 -16.18
CA SER A 93 -4.55 2.34 -16.75
C SER A 93 -3.41 3.22 -16.22
N LEU A 94 -3.73 4.47 -15.87
CA LEU A 94 -2.80 5.42 -15.31
C LEU A 94 -2.48 5.10 -13.85
N ILE A 95 -3.49 4.72 -13.05
CA ILE A 95 -3.30 4.22 -11.68
C ILE A 95 -2.32 3.04 -11.66
N LEU A 96 -2.52 2.03 -12.52
CA LEU A 96 -1.63 0.87 -12.56
C LEU A 96 -0.18 1.23 -12.92
N LYS A 97 0.02 2.21 -13.80
CA LYS A 97 1.35 2.74 -14.10
C LYS A 97 1.95 3.44 -12.88
N HIS A 98 1.15 4.21 -12.14
CA HIS A 98 1.61 4.85 -10.91
C HIS A 98 1.98 3.83 -9.82
N VAL A 99 1.23 2.74 -9.69
CA VAL A 99 1.59 1.62 -8.79
C VAL A 99 2.96 1.06 -9.16
N GLY A 100 3.21 0.77 -10.44
CA GLY A 100 4.52 0.29 -10.89
C GLY A 100 5.66 1.28 -10.66
N VAL A 101 5.43 2.58 -10.86
CA VAL A 101 6.38 3.64 -10.53
C VAL A 101 6.68 3.68 -9.02
N LEU A 102 5.64 3.54 -8.20
CA LEU A 102 5.77 3.52 -6.75
C LEU A 102 6.51 2.28 -6.27
N TYR A 103 6.22 1.10 -6.82
CA TYR A 103 6.97 -0.14 -6.55
C TYR A 103 8.45 0.02 -6.79
N GLN A 104 8.85 0.55 -7.96
CA GLN A 104 10.27 0.74 -8.24
C GLN A 104 10.93 1.71 -7.26
N THR A 105 10.22 2.76 -6.86
CA THR A 105 10.70 3.71 -5.85
C THR A 105 10.90 3.01 -4.50
N MET A 106 9.92 2.21 -4.07
CA MET A 106 10.00 1.43 -2.82
C MET A 106 11.14 0.41 -2.86
N TYR A 107 11.33 -0.31 -3.96
CA TYR A 107 12.45 -1.24 -4.15
C TYR A 107 13.81 -0.56 -3.98
N LEU A 108 14.02 0.58 -4.66
CA LEU A 108 15.30 1.30 -4.61
C LEU A 108 15.59 1.82 -3.20
N VAL A 109 14.60 2.41 -2.52
CA VAL A 109 14.76 2.92 -1.15
C VAL A 109 14.98 1.78 -0.16
N ALA A 110 14.18 0.72 -0.23
CA ALA A 110 14.34 -0.46 0.63
C ALA A 110 15.72 -1.11 0.45
N THR A 111 16.20 -1.22 -0.79
CA THR A 111 17.55 -1.74 -1.10
C THR A 111 18.62 -0.84 -0.49
N ALA A 112 18.52 0.48 -0.67
CA ALA A 112 19.46 1.44 -0.08
C ALA A 112 19.45 1.41 1.46
N MET A 113 18.34 1.03 2.08
CA MET A 113 18.17 0.87 3.52
C MET A 113 18.54 -0.54 4.03
N ASN A 114 18.97 -1.47 3.17
CA ASN A 114 19.21 -2.88 3.51
C ASN A 114 17.96 -3.57 4.13
N LEU A 115 16.80 -3.37 3.50
CA LEU A 115 15.56 -4.07 3.82
C LEU A 115 15.29 -5.17 2.78
N ALA A 116 14.29 -6.01 3.06
CA ALA A 116 13.79 -7.07 2.19
C ALA A 116 12.47 -6.64 1.51
N PRO A 117 12.50 -5.98 0.34
CA PRO A 117 11.31 -5.61 -0.41
C PRO A 117 10.78 -6.75 -1.31
N CYS A 118 9.46 -6.88 -1.42
CA CYS A 118 8.83 -7.69 -2.46
C CYS A 118 7.49 -7.08 -2.90
N ALA A 119 7.35 -6.71 -4.17
CA ALA A 119 6.07 -6.32 -4.74
C ALA A 119 5.21 -7.56 -5.01
N LEU A 120 3.93 -7.48 -4.72
CA LEU A 120 2.97 -8.55 -4.94
C LEU A 120 2.10 -8.24 -6.16
N GLY A 121 1.83 -9.29 -6.94
CA GLY A 121 0.97 -9.22 -8.13
C GLY A 121 -0.51 -9.46 -7.82
N ALA A 122 -0.85 -9.86 -6.59
CA ALA A 122 -2.20 -10.15 -6.17
C ALA A 122 -2.44 -9.63 -4.74
N GLY A 123 -3.69 -9.26 -4.50
CA GLY A 123 -4.22 -8.88 -3.20
C GLY A 123 -5.73 -9.07 -3.17
N ASN A 124 -6.33 -8.92 -2.00
CA ASN A 124 -7.77 -9.09 -1.82
C ASN A 124 -8.42 -7.76 -1.40
N PRO A 125 -9.03 -7.02 -2.35
CA PRO A 125 -9.66 -5.74 -2.05
C PRO A 125 -10.87 -5.87 -1.11
N ASP A 126 -11.59 -7.01 -1.13
CA ASP A 126 -12.73 -7.23 -0.23
C ASP A 126 -12.26 -7.34 1.23
N HIS A 127 -11.18 -8.07 1.48
CA HIS A 127 -10.57 -8.15 2.82
C HIS A 127 -10.03 -6.79 3.28
N PHE A 128 -9.43 -6.01 2.39
CA PHE A 128 -8.96 -4.66 2.71
C PHE A 128 -10.10 -3.74 3.11
N VAL A 129 -11.18 -3.71 2.33
CA VAL A 129 -12.36 -2.87 2.60
C VAL A 129 -13.04 -3.29 3.90
N GLU A 130 -13.17 -4.60 4.16
CA GLU A 130 -13.71 -5.08 5.44
C GLU A 130 -12.86 -4.63 6.64
N ALA A 131 -11.54 -4.62 6.48
CA ALA A 131 -10.60 -4.26 7.55
C ALA A 131 -10.55 -2.75 7.83
N THR A 132 -10.71 -1.93 6.80
CA THR A 132 -10.53 -0.47 6.89
C THR A 132 -11.83 0.33 6.90
N GLY A 133 -12.94 -0.27 6.45
CA GLY A 133 -14.23 0.40 6.34
C GLY A 133 -14.31 1.44 5.20
N THR A 134 -13.36 1.44 4.25
CA THR A 134 -13.42 2.34 3.10
C THR A 134 -14.61 2.01 2.19
N ASN A 135 -15.07 2.98 1.39
CA ASN A 135 -16.07 2.72 0.37
C ASN A 135 -15.38 2.10 -0.86
N TYR A 136 -15.68 0.84 -1.15
CA TYR A 136 -15.10 0.05 -2.24
C TYR A 136 -15.07 0.79 -3.59
N TYR A 137 -16.11 1.58 -3.90
CA TYR A 137 -16.23 2.28 -5.19
C TYR A 137 -15.52 3.63 -5.23
N GLU A 138 -15.17 4.18 -4.06
CA GLU A 138 -14.43 5.44 -3.95
C GLU A 138 -12.92 5.19 -3.81
N GLU A 139 -12.55 4.19 -3.02
CA GLU A 139 -11.17 3.84 -2.71
C GLU A 139 -11.04 2.34 -2.40
N SER A 140 -10.21 1.64 -3.18
CA SER A 140 -9.92 0.22 -3.01
C SER A 140 -8.45 -0.09 -3.31
N SER A 141 -7.98 -1.27 -2.89
CA SER A 141 -6.59 -1.69 -3.11
C SER A 141 -6.33 -1.92 -4.60
N VAL A 142 -5.14 -1.49 -5.05
CA VAL A 142 -4.67 -1.58 -6.44
C VAL A 142 -3.23 -2.09 -6.54
N GLY A 143 -2.61 -2.41 -5.39
CA GLY A 143 -1.27 -2.96 -5.30
C GLY A 143 -0.88 -3.25 -3.86
N GLU A 144 0.08 -4.15 -3.69
CA GLU A 144 0.53 -4.68 -2.41
C GLU A 144 2.06 -4.84 -2.45
N PHE A 145 2.72 -4.50 -1.34
CA PHE A 145 4.18 -4.53 -1.26
C PHE A 145 4.61 -5.01 0.13
N MET A 146 5.27 -6.17 0.20
CA MET A 146 5.88 -6.69 1.41
C MET A 146 7.19 -5.96 1.71
N LEU A 147 7.41 -5.67 2.98
CA LEU A 147 8.65 -5.10 3.48
C LEU A 147 9.01 -5.75 4.81
N SER A 148 10.18 -6.38 4.85
CA SER A 148 10.72 -7.00 6.06
C SER A 148 12.14 -6.52 6.35
N SER A 149 12.62 -6.77 7.56
CA SER A 149 14.05 -6.68 7.85
C SER A 149 14.80 -7.79 7.10
N LEU A 150 16.02 -7.54 6.64
CA LEU A 150 16.88 -8.63 6.20
C LEU A 150 17.16 -9.55 7.40
N ALA A 151 16.97 -10.85 7.23
CA ALA A 151 17.44 -11.81 8.21
C ALA A 151 18.95 -11.61 8.40
N ILE A 152 19.40 -11.47 9.64
CA ILE A 152 20.84 -11.48 9.94
C ILE A 152 21.31 -12.89 9.60
N VAL A 153 22.05 -13.03 8.49
CA VAL A 153 22.76 -14.25 8.11
C VAL A 153 24.06 -14.35 8.91
#